data_AF-A0A6L7YL21-F1
#
_entry.id   AF-A0A6L7YL21-F1
#
_cell.length_a   1.000
_cell.length_b   1.000
_cell.length_c   1.000
_cell.angle_alpha   90.00
_cell.angle_beta   90.00
_cell.angle_gamma   90.00
#
_symmetry.space_group_name_H-M   'P 1'
#
loop_
_entity.id
_entity.type
_entity.pdbx_description
1 polymer ?
#
loop_
_entity_poly.entity_id
_entity_poly.type
_entity_poly.pdbx_seq_one_letter_code
_entity_poly.pdbx_strand_id
1 'polypeptide(L)'
;MQTLHFNLQGVAVEGTIIDVETVSLHPKPNGMFTFGTLSGSEIRIVQAETQDDCSELAEELNRAWNTLPRPIYAYNRQFVAGWLSQAIGAEAHIDRDTMDHWKAVAD
;
A
#
# COMPACT_ATOMS: atom_id res chain seq x y z
N MET A 1 7.34 -8.75 12.34
CA MET A 1 6.33 -8.40 11.32
C MET A 1 5.16 -9.37 11.43
N GLN A 2 3.92 -8.89 11.34
CA GLN A 2 2.72 -9.75 11.30
C GLN A 2 2.05 -9.64 9.94
N THR A 3 1.56 -10.76 9.39
CA THR A 3 0.82 -10.79 8.12
C THR A 3 -0.52 -11.50 8.32
N LEU A 4 -1.58 -10.88 7.82
CA LEU A 4 -2.93 -11.43 7.82
C LEU A 4 -3.41 -11.57 6.37
N HIS A 5 -4.13 -12.66 6.10
CA HIS A 5 -4.74 -12.94 4.80
C HIS A 5 -6.24 -13.18 4.97
N PHE A 6 -7.04 -12.57 4.10
CA PHE A 6 -8.48 -12.73 4.07
C PHE A 6 -8.95 -12.88 2.62
N ASN A 7 -10.08 -13.56 2.42
CA ASN A 7 -10.74 -13.61 1.13
C ASN A 7 -12.11 -12.93 1.22
N LEU A 8 -12.35 -11.97 0.34
CA LEU A 8 -13.65 -11.32 0.22
C LEU A 8 -14.64 -12.23 -0.51
N GLN A 9 -15.83 -12.38 0.05
CA GLN A 9 -16.90 -13.16 -0.56
C GLN A 9 -17.71 -12.27 -1.50
N GLY A 10 -17.83 -12.67 -2.77
CA GLY A 10 -18.64 -11.96 -3.77
C GLY A 10 -18.04 -10.63 -4.26
N VAL A 11 -16.80 -10.31 -3.87
CA VAL A 11 -16.08 -9.12 -4.33
C VAL A 11 -14.74 -9.53 -4.91
N ALA A 12 -14.43 -9.04 -6.11
CA ALA A 12 -13.12 -9.17 -6.71
C ALA A 12 -12.75 -7.88 -7.45
N VAL A 13 -11.47 -7.53 -7.46
CA VAL A 13 -10.95 -6.35 -8.16
C VAL A 13 -10.05 -6.79 -9.32
N GLU A 14 -10.14 -6.05 -10.43
CA GLU A 14 -9.13 -6.10 -11.48
C GLU A 14 -7.94 -5.23 -11.03
N GLY A 15 -6.72 -5.76 -11.14
CA GLY A 15 -5.51 -5.08 -10.66
C GLY A 15 -5.28 -5.24 -9.15
N THR A 16 -4.75 -4.19 -8.52
CA THR A 16 -4.41 -4.18 -7.09
C THR A 16 -4.80 -2.87 -6.46
N ILE A 17 -5.59 -2.91 -5.38
CA ILE A 17 -5.80 -1.76 -4.50
C ILE A 17 -4.76 -1.83 -3.40
N ILE A 18 -4.08 -0.72 -3.13
CA ILE A 18 -3.15 -0.61 -2.01
C ILE A 18 -3.59 0.48 -1.04
N ASP A 19 -3.25 0.30 0.22
CA ASP A 19 -3.46 1.29 1.26
C ASP A 19 -2.35 1.25 2.32
N VAL A 20 -2.16 2.39 2.99
CA VAL A 20 -1.14 2.54 4.04
C VAL A 20 -1.71 3.23 5.26
N GLU A 21 -1.62 2.58 6.41
CA GLU A 21 -1.92 3.20 7.70
C GLU A 21 -0.63 3.58 8.40
N THR A 22 -0.52 4.85 8.79
CA THR A 22 0.75 5.44 9.23
C THR A 22 0.52 6.30 10.47
N VAL A 23 1.49 6.31 11.39
CA VAL A 23 1.47 7.17 12.59
C VAL A 23 1.96 8.60 12.31
N SER A 24 2.44 8.87 11.09
CA SER A 24 2.91 10.19 10.68
C SER A 24 3.02 10.34 9.17
N LEU A 25 3.03 11.60 8.73
CA LEU A 25 3.16 11.99 7.31
C LEU A 25 4.47 11.54 6.65
N HIS A 26 5.50 11.28 7.45
CA HIS A 26 6.79 10.75 7.02
C HIS A 26 7.10 9.47 7.79
N PRO A 27 7.83 8.51 7.20
CA PRO A 27 8.32 7.35 7.92
C PRO A 27 9.15 7.78 9.14
N LYS A 28 8.89 7.16 10.29
CA LYS A 28 9.66 7.38 11.52
C LYS A 28 10.32 6.08 11.95
N PRO A 29 11.54 6.14 12.51
CA PRO A 29 12.12 4.98 13.18
C PRO A 29 11.18 4.45 14.25
N ASN A 30 10.89 3.15 14.24
CA ASN A 30 9.95 2.48 15.15
C ASN A 30 8.50 3.00 15.11
N GLY A 31 8.09 3.69 14.03
CA GLY A 31 6.69 4.03 13.80
C GLY A 31 5.93 2.81 13.28
N MET A 32 4.83 2.44 13.95
CA MET A 32 3.94 1.39 13.46
C MET A 32 3.40 1.76 12.06
N PHE A 33 3.44 0.80 11.17
CA PHE A 33 3.05 0.93 9.76
C PHE A 33 2.25 -0.29 9.33
N THR A 34 1.11 -0.07 8.70
CA THR A 34 0.32 -1.14 8.10
C THR A 34 0.24 -0.94 6.60
N PHE A 35 0.58 -1.98 5.85
CA PHE A 35 0.44 -2.04 4.40
C PHE A 35 -0.66 -3.04 4.02
N GLY A 36 -1.67 -2.56 3.30
CA GLY A 36 -2.76 -3.39 2.79
C GLY A 36 -2.71 -3.54 1.28
N THR A 37 -3.00 -4.74 0.78
CA THR A 37 -3.30 -4.98 -0.63
C THR A 37 -4.59 -5.75 -0.78
N LEU A 38 -5.39 -5.41 -1.78
CA LEU A 38 -6.49 -6.23 -2.29
C LEU A 38 -6.23 -6.51 -3.78
N SER A 39 -6.03 -7.78 -4.14
CA SER A 39 -5.90 -8.22 -5.54
C SER A 39 -6.76 -9.45 -5.81
N GLY A 40 -7.55 -9.40 -6.88
CA GLY A 40 -8.65 -10.35 -7.05
C GLY A 40 -9.59 -10.26 -5.84
N SER A 41 -9.73 -11.35 -5.09
CA SER A 41 -10.52 -11.38 -3.85
C SER A 41 -9.67 -11.47 -2.57
N GLU A 42 -8.33 -11.53 -2.70
CA GLU A 42 -7.44 -11.70 -1.56
C GLU A 42 -7.07 -10.33 -0.99
N ILE A 43 -7.33 -10.16 0.30
CA ILE A 43 -6.74 -9.10 1.11
C ILE A 43 -5.52 -9.66 1.81
N ARG A 44 -4.40 -8.94 1.68
CA ARG A 44 -3.21 -9.12 2.50
C ARG A 44 -2.98 -7.86 3.32
N ILE A 45 -2.78 -8.01 4.62
CA ILE A 45 -2.44 -6.91 5.53
C ILE A 45 -1.12 -7.27 6.20
N VAL A 46 -0.14 -6.39 6.11
CA VAL A 46 1.15 -6.51 6.80
C VAL A 46 1.27 -5.40 7.80
N GLN A 47 1.54 -5.74 9.06
CA GLN A 47 1.83 -4.78 10.12
C GLN A 47 3.30 -4.89 10.53
N ALA A 48 4.01 -3.77 10.40
CA ALA A 48 5.38 -3.57 10.84
C ALA A 48 5.39 -2.69 12.10
N GLU A 49 6.02 -3.16 13.17
CA GLU A 49 6.04 -2.46 14.47
C GLU A 49 7.45 -1.99 14.86
N THR A 50 8.47 -2.55 14.23
CA THR A 50 9.88 -2.24 14.50
C THR A 50 10.59 -1.73 13.26
N GLN A 51 11.76 -1.11 13.43
CA GLN A 51 12.60 -0.72 12.30
C GLN A 51 13.03 -1.92 11.42
N ASP A 52 13.27 -3.07 12.05
CA ASP A 52 13.65 -4.31 11.34
C ASP A 52 12.47 -4.82 10.50
N ASP A 53 11.24 -4.79 11.05
CA ASP A 53 10.02 -5.13 10.30
C ASP A 53 9.82 -4.22 9.09
N CYS A 54 10.05 -2.91 9.25
CA CYS A 54 9.94 -1.95 8.15
C CYS A 54 10.96 -2.25 7.05
N SER A 55 12.17 -2.66 7.42
CA SER A 55 13.23 -3.02 6.47
C SER A 55 12.89 -4.33 5.73
N GLU A 56 12.39 -5.34 6.45
CA GLU A 56 11.94 -6.61 5.89
C GLU A 56 10.77 -6.41 4.91
N LEU A 57 9.77 -5.61 5.28
CA LEU A 57 8.64 -5.27 4.43
C LEU A 57 9.09 -4.48 3.19
N ALA A 58 10.00 -3.52 3.34
CA ALA A 58 10.55 -2.77 2.22
C ALA A 58 11.21 -3.69 1.18
N GLU A 59 12.02 -4.65 1.62
CA GLU A 59 12.63 -5.65 0.73
C GLU A 59 11.59 -6.53 0.05
N GLU A 60 10.57 -6.98 0.79
CA GLU A 60 9.49 -7.80 0.24
C GLU A 60 8.69 -7.04 -0.81
N LEU A 61 8.29 -5.80 -0.52
CA LEU A 61 7.60 -4.94 -1.46
C LEU A 61 8.44 -4.69 -2.69
N ASN A 62 9.74 -4.40 -2.55
CA ASN A 62 10.61 -4.18 -3.70
C ASN A 62 10.69 -5.43 -4.61
N ARG A 63 10.74 -6.63 -4.03
CA ARG A 63 10.71 -7.90 -4.78
C ARG A 63 9.38 -8.15 -5.48
N ALA A 64 8.27 -7.82 -4.83
CA ALA A 64 6.91 -8.10 -5.31
C ALA A 64 6.29 -6.97 -6.14
N TRP A 65 6.84 -5.75 -6.11
CA TRP A 65 6.18 -4.57 -6.67
C TRP A 65 5.85 -4.72 -8.16
N ASN A 66 6.79 -5.30 -8.91
CA ASN A 66 6.64 -5.53 -10.35
C ASN A 66 5.77 -6.74 -10.70
N THR A 67 5.42 -7.57 -9.71
CA THR A 67 4.54 -8.73 -9.90
C THR A 67 3.10 -8.46 -9.47
N LEU A 68 2.83 -7.33 -8.79
CA LEU A 68 1.48 -6.92 -8.44
C LEU A 68 0.61 -6.75 -9.70
N PRO A 69 -0.60 -7.34 -9.73
CA PRO A 69 -1.53 -7.14 -10.83
C PRO A 69 -1.83 -5.66 -11.06
N ARG A 70 -1.72 -5.23 -12.32
CA ARG A 70 -1.96 -3.86 -12.75
C ARG A 70 -3.41 -3.67 -13.22
N PRO A 71 -3.95 -2.44 -13.16
CA PRO A 71 -3.31 -1.25 -12.59
C PRO A 71 -3.32 -1.27 -11.05
N ILE A 72 -2.38 -0.55 -10.45
CA ILE A 72 -2.34 -0.26 -9.02
C ILE A 72 -3.20 0.97 -8.74
N TYR A 73 -4.13 0.84 -7.81
CA TYR A 73 -5.03 1.88 -7.32
C TYR A 73 -4.66 2.27 -5.89
N ALA A 74 -4.73 3.56 -5.58
CA ALA A 74 -4.71 4.05 -4.20
C ALA A 74 -5.61 5.28 -4.07
N TYR A 75 -6.13 5.50 -2.87
CA TYR A 75 -6.80 6.76 -2.54
C TYR A 75 -5.74 7.78 -2.10
N ASN A 76 -5.73 8.97 -2.70
CA ASN A 76 -4.68 9.97 -2.48
C ASN A 76 -3.29 9.42 -2.84
N ARG A 77 -3.14 8.98 -4.10
CA ARG A 77 -1.93 8.27 -4.56
C ARG A 77 -0.62 9.00 -4.31
N GLN A 78 -0.64 10.34 -4.30
CA GLN A 78 0.56 11.14 -4.08
C GLN A 78 1.13 10.90 -2.68
N PHE A 79 0.26 10.87 -1.67
CA PHE A 79 0.66 10.55 -0.31
C PHE A 79 1.20 9.11 -0.22
N VAL A 80 0.43 8.14 -0.73
CA VAL A 80 0.80 6.72 -0.64
C VAL A 80 2.13 6.43 -1.35
N ALA A 81 2.28 6.91 -2.59
CA ALA A 81 3.52 6.75 -3.35
C ALA A 81 4.72 7.43 -2.66
N GLY A 82 4.53 8.66 -2.16
CA GLY A 82 5.58 9.41 -1.48
C GLY A 82 6.01 8.76 -0.17
N TRP A 83 5.06 8.26 0.62
CA TRP A 83 5.33 7.58 1.89
C TRP A 83 6.04 6.25 1.64
N LEU A 84 5.51 5.41 0.73
CA LEU A 84 6.13 4.13 0.36
C LEU A 84 7.53 4.34 -0.21
N SER A 85 7.74 5.32 -1.08
CA SER A 85 9.07 5.54 -1.68
C SER A 85 10.13 5.90 -0.64
N GLN A 86 9.76 6.68 0.37
CA GLN A 86 10.63 6.98 1.51
C GLN A 86 10.90 5.74 2.38
N ALA A 87 9.88 4.90 2.59
CA ALA A 87 10.00 3.70 3.40
C ALA A 87 10.84 2.60 2.72
N ILE A 88 10.67 2.41 1.41
CA ILE A 88 11.33 1.31 0.66
C ILE A 88 12.65 1.72 0.02
N GLY A 89 12.95 3.02 -0.05
CA GLY A 89 14.16 3.55 -0.70
C GLY A 89 14.16 3.41 -2.24
N ALA A 90 13.00 3.19 -2.85
CA ALA A 90 12.81 3.07 -4.29
C ALA A 90 11.50 3.75 -4.72
N GLU A 91 11.36 4.11 -5.99
CA GLU A 91 10.16 4.81 -6.46
C GLU A 91 8.93 3.86 -6.52
N ALA A 92 7.89 4.18 -5.75
CA ALA A 92 6.62 3.47 -5.75
C ALA A 92 5.63 4.10 -6.75
N HIS A 93 5.46 3.48 -7.93
CA HIS A 93 4.55 3.98 -8.97
C HIS A 93 3.11 3.45 -8.84
N ILE A 94 2.14 4.36 -8.66
CA ILE A 94 0.70 4.08 -8.57
C ILE A 94 -0.03 4.60 -9.81
N ASP A 95 -0.71 3.70 -10.53
CA ASP A 95 -1.29 3.96 -11.85
C ASP A 95 -2.54 4.86 -11.77
N ARG A 96 -3.39 4.68 -10.74
CA ARG A 96 -4.70 5.34 -10.63
C ARG A 96 -4.93 5.91 -9.23
N ASP A 97 -5.37 7.18 -9.15
CA ASP A 97 -5.86 7.79 -7.91
C ASP A 97 -7.38 7.65 -7.84
N THR A 98 -7.89 6.89 -6.88
CA THR A 98 -9.35 6.75 -6.68
C THR A 98 -9.97 8.00 -6.07
N MET A 99 -9.15 8.91 -5.53
CA MET A 99 -9.60 10.21 -5.02
C MET A 99 -9.98 11.19 -6.15
N ASP A 100 -9.47 11.00 -7.37
CA ASP A 100 -9.67 11.96 -8.47
C ASP A 100 -11.16 12.16 -8.82
N HIS A 101 -11.97 11.11 -8.68
CA HIS A 101 -13.42 11.22 -8.88
C HIS A 101 -14.07 12.20 -7.88
N TRP A 102 -13.62 12.17 -6.62
CA TRP A 102 -14.15 13.02 -5.56
C TRP A 102 -13.69 14.48 -5.71
N LYS A 103 -12.45 14.70 -6.16
CA LYS A 103 -11.95 16.06 -6.46
C LYS A 103 -12.81 16.74 -7.52
N ALA A 104 -13.20 16.00 -8.56
CA ALA A 104 -13.99 16.54 -9.67
C ALA A 104 -15.44 16.91 -9.29
N VAL A 105 -16.00 16.36 -8.21
CA VAL A 105 -17.36 16.66 -7.74
C VAL A 105 -17.40 17.65 -6.56
N ALA A 106 -16.24 18.01 -6.00
CA ALA A 106 -16.12 18.94 -4.89
C ALA A 106 -15.96 20.41 -5.35
N ASP A 107 -15.73 20.62 -6.65
CA ASP A 107 -15.74 21.92 -7.33
C ASP A 107 -17.15 22.28 -7.83
#